data_AF-A0A8J8TQU1-F1
#
_entry.id   AF-A0A8J8TQU1-F1
#
_cell.length_a   1.000
_cell.length_b   1.000
_cell.length_c   1.000
_cell.angle_alpha   90.00
_cell.angle_beta   90.00
_cell.angle_gamma   90.00
#
_symmetry.space_group_name_H-M   'P 1'
#
loop_
_entity.id
_entity.type
_entity.pdbx_description
1 polymer ?
#
loop_
_entity_poly.entity_id
_entity_poly.type
_entity_poly.pdbx_seq_one_letter_code
_entity_poly.pdbx_strand_id
1 'polypeptide(L)'
;MSTQSETASGYGFGGRLNWLFGGAIGGLAGSLLFGGLLWVVDPEIVIETIPAIYGFDPAQTVGWTFHLLHGLVLGVVFGFLVTRRPILGTITADTQIGFLARSGPLVRLALAGFVYGLAVWALLPVIAATVWAAVGGIADPGFPAMAFEGLVGHLLYGTLLGALFAVFVDIESDAERTDAPFDDADESA
;
A
#
# COMPACT_ATOMS: atom_id res chain seq x y z
N MET A 1 13.87 -22.61 -40.06
CA MET A 1 14.18 -22.86 -38.64
C MET A 1 14.68 -21.54 -38.08
N SER A 2 13.76 -20.68 -37.64
CA SER A 2 14.06 -19.32 -37.19
C SER A 2 14.21 -19.34 -35.68
N THR A 3 15.43 -19.14 -35.21
CA THR A 3 15.78 -18.99 -33.81
C THR A 3 15.10 -17.72 -33.30
N GLN A 4 13.92 -17.84 -32.68
CA GLN A 4 13.40 -16.74 -31.88
C GLN A 4 14.35 -16.55 -30.71
N SER A 5 15.02 -15.39 -30.68
CA SER A 5 15.67 -14.93 -29.46
C SER A 5 14.57 -14.69 -28.43
N GLU A 6 14.39 -15.64 -27.52
CA GLU A 6 13.72 -15.43 -26.25
C GLU A 6 14.46 -14.28 -25.55
N THR A 7 13.96 -13.06 -25.77
CA THR A 7 14.49 -11.87 -25.13
C THR A 7 14.26 -12.05 -23.64
N ALA A 8 15.35 -12.09 -22.90
CA ALA A 8 15.43 -12.25 -21.44
C ALA A 8 14.77 -11.08 -20.69
N SER A 9 13.46 -10.93 -20.85
CA SER A 9 12.59 -9.97 -20.16
C SER A 9 11.90 -10.61 -18.96
N GLY A 10 11.85 -11.95 -18.87
CA GLY A 10 11.12 -12.68 -17.83
C GLY A 10 11.63 -12.50 -16.39
N TYR A 11 12.83 -11.93 -16.19
CA TYR A 11 13.41 -11.58 -14.88
C TYR A 11 13.80 -10.09 -14.80
N GLY A 12 13.23 -9.24 -15.66
CA GLY A 12 13.42 -7.80 -15.60
C GLY A 12 12.55 -7.12 -14.54
N PHE A 13 12.94 -5.91 -14.18
CA PHE A 13 12.28 -4.94 -13.29
C PHE A 13 10.79 -4.66 -13.58
N GLY A 14 10.18 -5.30 -14.58
CA GLY A 14 8.86 -4.99 -15.14
C GLY A 14 7.72 -5.97 -14.87
N GLY A 15 7.85 -6.98 -14.01
CA GLY A 15 6.72 -7.89 -13.74
C GLY A 15 6.60 -8.43 -12.31
N ARG A 16 7.70 -8.88 -11.71
CA ARG A 16 7.67 -9.48 -10.36
C ARG A 16 7.90 -8.50 -9.21
N LEU A 17 8.47 -7.33 -9.48
CA LEU A 17 8.79 -6.32 -8.46
C LEU A 17 7.92 -5.06 -8.55
N ASN A 18 7.03 -4.95 -9.54
CA ASN A 18 6.19 -3.75 -9.72
C ASN A 18 5.33 -3.47 -8.47
N TRP A 19 4.86 -4.52 -7.80
CA TRP A 19 4.12 -4.37 -6.54
C TRP A 19 5.00 -3.88 -5.39
N LEU A 20 6.28 -4.29 -5.36
CA LEU A 20 7.23 -3.85 -4.35
C LEU A 20 7.57 -2.38 -4.57
N PHE A 21 7.88 -1.98 -5.80
CA PHE A 21 8.19 -0.60 -6.15
C PHE A 21 6.98 0.32 -6.01
N GLY A 22 5.82 -0.06 -6.55
CA GLY A 22 4.59 0.71 -6.42
C GLY A 22 4.17 0.87 -4.96
N GLY A 23 4.27 -0.20 -4.18
CA GLY A 23 4.01 -0.18 -2.74
C GLY A 23 4.99 0.71 -1.98
N ALA A 24 6.29 0.59 -2.26
CA ALA A 24 7.32 1.39 -1.60
C ALA A 24 7.20 2.89 -1.90
N ILE A 25 7.03 3.25 -3.17
CA ILE A 25 6.88 4.66 -3.60
C ILE A 25 5.57 5.23 -3.06
N GLY A 26 4.46 4.52 -3.20
CA GLY A 26 3.17 4.94 -2.65
C GLY A 26 3.20 5.08 -1.13
N GLY A 27 3.90 4.20 -0.44
CA GLY A 27 4.07 4.21 1.02
C GLY A 27 4.90 5.39 1.50
N LEU A 28 6.02 5.68 0.83
CA LEU A 28 6.84 6.86 1.13
C LEU A 28 6.09 8.16 0.85
N ALA A 29 5.44 8.29 -0.30
CA ALA A 29 4.69 9.47 -0.66
C ALA A 29 3.49 9.71 0.28
N GLY A 30 2.74 8.65 0.60
CA GLY A 30 1.65 8.68 1.57
C GLY A 30 2.13 9.08 2.96
N SER A 31 3.26 8.53 3.41
CA SER A 31 3.81 8.86 4.74
C SER A 31 4.37 10.26 4.80
N LEU A 32 5.00 10.75 3.72
CA LEU A 32 5.42 12.14 3.64
C LEU A 32 4.22 13.10 3.73
N LEU A 33 3.13 12.80 3.02
CA LEU A 33 1.90 13.60 3.09
C LEU A 33 1.30 13.58 4.51
N PHE A 34 1.19 12.41 5.12
CA PHE A 34 0.67 12.28 6.47
C PHE A 34 1.59 12.94 7.51
N GLY A 35 2.89 12.73 7.43
CA GLY A 35 3.85 13.40 8.31
C GLY A 35 3.78 14.91 8.16
N GLY A 36 3.56 15.41 6.94
CA GLY A 36 3.36 16.83 6.68
C GLY A 36 2.07 17.37 7.30
N LEU A 37 0.99 16.58 7.28
CA LEU A 37 -0.25 16.91 7.99
C LEU A 37 0.00 17.00 9.50
N LEU A 38 0.65 15.98 10.09
CA LEU A 38 1.00 16.00 11.51
C LEU A 38 1.86 17.22 11.84
N TRP A 39 2.86 17.52 11.02
CA TRP A 39 3.74 18.68 11.22
C TRP A 39 2.99 20.02 11.28
N VAL A 40 1.91 20.17 10.53
CA VAL A 40 1.09 21.39 10.51
C VAL A 40 0.08 21.43 11.65
N VAL A 41 -0.49 20.29 12.01
CA VAL A 41 -1.55 20.19 13.02
C VAL A 41 -0.96 20.15 14.43
N ASP A 42 -0.02 19.24 14.67
CA ASP A 42 0.69 19.04 15.93
C ASP A 42 2.11 18.47 15.67
N PRO A 43 3.13 19.34 15.60
CA PRO A 43 4.49 18.90 15.34
C PRO A 43 5.10 18.08 16.49
N GLU A 44 4.57 18.16 17.72
CA GLU A 44 5.07 17.39 18.87
C GLU A 44 4.90 15.88 18.64
N ILE A 45 3.90 15.47 17.86
CA ILE A 45 3.73 14.06 17.45
C ILE A 45 4.97 13.55 16.73
N VAL A 46 5.51 14.34 15.79
CA VAL A 46 6.71 13.94 15.03
C VAL A 46 7.97 14.13 15.85
N ILE A 47 8.09 15.19 16.65
CA ILE A 47 9.32 15.52 17.37
C ILE A 47 9.52 14.62 18.60
N GLU A 48 8.44 14.29 19.31
CA GLU A 48 8.48 13.64 20.62
C GLU A 48 7.81 12.26 20.59
N THR A 49 6.54 12.18 20.19
CA THR A 49 5.74 10.95 20.31
C THR A 49 6.33 9.81 19.48
N ILE A 50 6.64 10.05 18.20
CA ILE A 50 7.18 9.01 17.32
C ILE A 50 8.55 8.51 17.82
N PRO A 51 9.55 9.37 18.13
CA PRO A 51 10.81 8.91 18.72
C PRO A 51 10.64 8.15 20.04
N ALA A 52 9.74 8.60 20.91
CA ALA A 52 9.50 7.99 22.22
C ALA A 52 9.00 6.55 22.14
N ILE A 53 8.20 6.20 21.11
CA ILE A 53 7.79 4.81 20.84
C ILE A 53 9.00 3.88 20.76
N TYR A 54 10.10 4.38 20.21
CA TYR A 54 11.36 3.65 20.01
C TYR A 54 12.39 3.84 21.11
N GLY A 55 12.06 4.58 22.18
CA GLY A 55 12.97 4.88 23.27
C GLY A 55 14.07 5.88 22.92
N PHE A 56 13.87 6.71 21.90
CA PHE A 56 14.77 7.82 21.56
C PHE A 56 14.30 9.12 22.21
N ASP A 57 15.26 9.99 22.51
CA ASP A 57 14.98 11.36 22.92
C ASP A 57 14.29 12.17 21.81
N PRO A 58 13.56 13.24 22.16
CA PRO A 58 12.95 14.15 21.18
C PRO A 58 13.94 14.63 20.12
N ALA A 59 13.63 14.31 18.86
CA ALA A 59 14.47 14.67 17.72
C ALA A 59 13.67 14.62 16.42
N GLN A 60 13.52 15.79 15.79
CA GLN A 60 12.78 15.96 14.53
C GLN A 60 13.19 14.93 13.46
N THR A 61 14.49 14.82 13.18
CA THR A 61 15.01 13.90 12.14
C THR A 61 14.70 12.43 12.45
N VAL A 62 14.74 12.05 13.73
CA VAL A 62 14.45 10.68 14.16
C VAL A 62 12.98 10.35 13.94
N GLY A 63 12.09 11.26 14.33
CA GLY A 63 10.66 11.07 14.15
C GLY A 63 10.24 10.96 12.69
N TRP A 64 10.74 11.87 11.84
CA TRP A 64 10.51 11.79 10.40
C TRP A 64 11.05 10.50 9.78
N THR A 65 12.24 10.06 10.19
CA THR A 65 12.84 8.81 9.70
C THR A 65 11.95 7.61 10.02
N PHE A 66 11.50 7.49 11.27
CA PHE A 66 10.61 6.40 11.67
C PHE A 66 9.24 6.49 11.00
N HIS A 67 8.67 7.68 10.84
CA HIS A 67 7.39 7.87 10.15
C HIS A 67 7.46 7.42 8.69
N LEU A 68 8.51 7.84 7.97
CA LEU A 68 8.75 7.43 6.59
C LEU A 68 9.03 5.92 6.47
N LEU A 69 9.77 5.36 7.42
CA LEU A 69 10.08 3.92 7.45
C LEU A 69 8.82 3.08 7.67
N HIS A 70 7.93 3.46 8.59
CA HIS A 70 6.62 2.82 8.71
C HIS A 70 5.83 2.93 7.42
N GLY A 71 5.78 4.13 6.83
CA GLY A 71 5.12 4.37 5.54
C GLY A 71 5.58 3.43 4.44
N LEU A 72 6.89 3.27 4.31
CA LEU A 72 7.54 2.38 3.37
C LEU A 72 7.14 0.92 3.63
N VAL A 73 7.30 0.43 4.86
CA VAL A 73 7.01 -0.96 5.23
C VAL A 73 5.53 -1.29 5.00
N LEU A 74 4.64 -0.42 5.46
CA LEU A 74 3.20 -0.56 5.27
C LEU A 74 2.82 -0.51 3.77
N GLY A 75 3.49 0.33 2.98
CA GLY A 75 3.26 0.41 1.54
C GLY A 75 3.66 -0.88 0.81
N VAL A 76 4.78 -1.48 1.21
CA VAL A 76 5.21 -2.79 0.73
C VAL A 76 4.22 -3.89 1.14
N VAL A 77 3.73 -3.86 2.39
CA VAL A 77 2.70 -4.80 2.87
C VAL A 77 1.41 -4.65 2.07
N PHE A 78 0.96 -3.43 1.77
CA PHE A 78 -0.18 -3.19 0.90
C PHE A 78 0.03 -3.81 -0.48
N GLY A 79 1.14 -3.49 -1.14
CA GLY A 79 1.46 -4.02 -2.47
C GLY A 79 1.51 -5.55 -2.49
N PHE A 80 2.07 -6.16 -1.44
CA PHE A 80 2.07 -7.60 -1.23
C PHE A 80 0.66 -8.17 -1.11
N LEU A 81 -0.21 -7.54 -0.32
CA LEU A 81 -1.57 -7.99 -0.07
C LEU A 81 -2.43 -7.88 -1.33
N VAL A 82 -2.45 -6.72 -1.99
CA VAL A 82 -3.34 -6.47 -3.13
C VAL A 82 -2.99 -7.28 -4.37
N THR A 83 -1.77 -7.83 -4.45
CA THR A 83 -1.37 -8.76 -5.51
C THR A 83 -1.66 -10.22 -5.19
N ARG A 84 -2.14 -10.56 -3.99
CA ARG A 84 -2.56 -11.93 -3.67
C ARG A 84 -3.91 -12.23 -4.32
N ARG A 85 -4.00 -13.40 -4.96
CA ARG A 85 -5.21 -13.92 -5.64
C ARG A 85 -6.54 -13.61 -4.94
N PRO A 86 -6.74 -13.84 -3.63
CA PRO A 86 -8.03 -13.55 -2.98
C PRO A 86 -8.38 -12.05 -2.99
N ILE A 87 -7.40 -11.18 -2.69
CA ILE A 87 -7.62 -9.73 -2.63
C ILE A 87 -7.70 -9.16 -4.05
N LEU A 88 -6.75 -9.53 -4.91
CA LEU A 88 -6.72 -9.11 -6.30
C LEU A 88 -8.04 -9.48 -7.01
N GLY A 89 -8.50 -10.72 -6.86
CA GLY A 89 -9.75 -11.18 -7.44
C GLY A 89 -10.97 -10.42 -6.91
N THR A 90 -10.96 -10.00 -5.64
CA THR A 90 -12.04 -9.15 -5.08
C THR A 90 -12.00 -7.74 -5.68
N ILE A 91 -10.81 -7.17 -5.87
CA ILE A 91 -10.63 -5.83 -6.46
C ILE A 91 -11.02 -5.85 -7.95
N THR A 92 -10.67 -6.89 -8.69
CA THR A 92 -10.94 -7.00 -10.13
C THR A 92 -12.30 -7.60 -10.46
N ALA A 93 -13.00 -8.20 -9.50
CA ALA A 93 -14.32 -8.79 -9.71
C ALA A 93 -15.29 -7.80 -10.39
N ASP A 94 -16.11 -8.33 -11.28
CA ASP A 94 -17.25 -7.60 -11.80
C ASP A 94 -18.29 -7.44 -10.70
N THR A 95 -18.61 -6.19 -10.38
CA THR A 95 -19.55 -5.85 -9.33
C THR A 95 -20.80 -5.27 -9.96
N GLN A 96 -21.98 -5.70 -9.52
CA GLN A 96 -23.26 -5.11 -9.94
C GLN A 96 -23.54 -3.75 -9.27
N ILE A 97 -22.64 -3.27 -8.41
CA ILE A 97 -22.73 -1.95 -7.78
C ILE A 97 -22.38 -0.92 -8.86
N GLY A 98 -23.39 -0.18 -9.33
CA GLY A 98 -23.29 0.65 -10.55
C GLY A 98 -22.14 1.66 -10.59
N PHE A 99 -21.68 2.16 -9.43
CA PHE A 99 -20.48 3.00 -9.34
C PHE A 99 -19.18 2.20 -9.57
N LEU A 100 -19.03 1.05 -8.90
CA LEU A 100 -17.83 0.19 -9.02
C LEU A 100 -17.73 -0.49 -10.40
N ALA A 101 -18.89 -0.77 -11.00
CA ALA A 101 -18.99 -1.35 -12.35
C ALA A 101 -18.39 -0.45 -13.43
N ARG A 102 -18.42 0.88 -13.24
CA ARG A 102 -17.90 1.86 -14.22
C ARG A 102 -16.52 2.43 -13.84
N SER A 103 -16.06 2.18 -12.63
CA SER A 103 -14.78 2.70 -12.15
C SER A 103 -13.61 1.82 -12.60
N GLY A 104 -12.61 2.44 -13.23
CA GLY A 104 -11.39 1.78 -13.67
C GLY A 104 -10.45 1.36 -12.52
N PRO A 105 -9.33 0.69 -12.83
CA PRO A 105 -8.41 0.11 -11.86
C PRO A 105 -7.91 1.09 -10.79
N LEU A 106 -7.64 2.35 -11.18
CA LEU A 106 -7.18 3.40 -10.29
C LEU A 106 -8.12 3.64 -9.11
N VAL A 107 -9.42 3.80 -9.38
CA VAL A 107 -10.41 4.08 -8.33
C VAL A 107 -10.57 2.87 -7.41
N ARG A 108 -10.58 1.65 -7.97
CA ARG A 108 -10.69 0.42 -7.19
C ARG A 108 -9.49 0.23 -6.25
N LEU A 109 -8.28 0.50 -6.73
CA LEU A 109 -7.06 0.45 -5.92
C LEU A 109 -6.97 1.59 -4.90
N ALA A 110 -7.43 2.80 -5.24
CA ALA A 110 -7.52 3.89 -4.29
C ALA A 110 -8.50 3.57 -3.14
N LEU A 111 -9.64 2.93 -3.44
CA LEU A 111 -10.59 2.44 -2.44
C LEU A 111 -10.00 1.31 -1.60
N ALA A 112 -9.28 0.36 -2.21
CA ALA A 112 -8.55 -0.67 -1.48
C ALA A 112 -7.52 -0.05 -0.53
N GLY A 113 -6.81 0.98 -0.99
CA GLY A 113 -5.90 1.79 -0.20
C GLY A 113 -6.59 2.51 0.95
N PHE A 114 -7.75 3.12 0.72
CA PHE A 114 -8.56 3.75 1.77
C PHE A 114 -8.94 2.74 2.87
N VAL A 115 -9.45 1.56 2.49
CA VAL A 115 -9.81 0.49 3.43
C VAL A 115 -8.57 -0.01 4.18
N TYR A 116 -7.44 -0.14 3.49
CA TYR A 116 -6.16 -0.49 4.11
C TYR A 116 -5.73 0.55 5.15
N GLY A 117 -5.80 1.85 4.83
CA GLY A 117 -5.50 2.94 5.75
C GLY A 117 -6.38 2.89 7.00
N LEU A 118 -7.67 2.66 6.84
CA LEU A 118 -8.61 2.48 7.96
C LEU A 118 -8.23 1.26 8.83
N ALA A 119 -7.84 0.15 8.20
CA ALA A 119 -7.40 -1.04 8.92
C ALA A 119 -6.10 -0.80 9.69
N VAL A 120 -5.12 -0.12 9.10
CA VAL A 120 -3.87 0.27 9.78
C VAL A 120 -4.19 1.14 10.99
N TRP A 121 -5.01 2.18 10.83
CA TRP A 121 -5.41 3.05 11.93
C TRP A 121 -6.06 2.28 13.09
N ALA A 122 -6.96 1.35 12.78
CA ALA A 122 -7.70 0.60 13.81
C ALA A 122 -6.85 -0.49 14.48
N LEU A 123 -5.99 -1.18 13.73
CA LEU A 123 -5.29 -2.39 14.19
C LEU A 123 -3.87 -2.11 14.67
N LEU A 124 -3.13 -1.22 14.01
CA LEU A 124 -1.70 -1.01 14.29
C LEU A 124 -1.45 -0.55 15.74
N PRO A 125 -2.22 0.38 16.33
CA PRO A 125 -2.03 0.78 17.72
C PRO A 125 -2.25 -0.38 18.70
N VAL A 126 -3.25 -1.24 18.44
CA VAL A 126 -3.54 -2.41 19.25
C VAL A 126 -2.38 -3.39 19.19
N ILE A 127 -1.89 -3.70 17.98
CA ILE A 127 -0.75 -4.60 17.78
C ILE A 127 0.50 -4.04 18.46
N ALA A 128 0.81 -2.75 18.26
CA ALA A 128 1.97 -2.09 18.85
C ALA A 128 1.94 -2.15 20.39
N ALA A 129 0.81 -1.79 21.00
CA ALA A 129 0.64 -1.87 22.45
C ALA A 129 0.81 -3.29 22.98
N THR A 130 0.28 -4.29 22.26
CA THR A 130 0.41 -5.70 22.65
C THR A 130 1.85 -6.18 22.58
N VAL A 131 2.59 -5.81 21.53
CA VAL A 131 4.02 -6.16 21.39
C VAL A 131 4.85 -5.46 22.47
N TRP A 132 4.58 -4.19 22.77
CA TRP A 132 5.32 -3.45 23.81
C TRP A 132 5.06 -4.03 25.21
N ALA A 133 3.82 -4.38 25.52
CA ALA A 133 3.48 -5.07 26.76
C ALA A 133 4.21 -6.41 26.89
N ALA A 134 4.38 -7.15 25.80
CA ALA A 134 5.09 -8.43 25.80
C ALA A 134 6.59 -8.29 26.09
N VAL A 135 7.21 -7.15 25.74
CA VAL A 135 8.64 -6.87 26.00
C VAL A 135 8.87 -6.01 27.25
N GLY A 136 7.82 -5.76 28.06
CA GLY A 136 7.91 -5.04 29.33
C GLY A 136 7.81 -3.51 29.24
N GLY A 137 7.38 -2.96 28.12
CA GLY A 137 7.12 -1.53 27.93
C GLY A 137 5.80 -1.07 28.58
N ILE A 138 5.75 0.19 29.00
CA ILE A 138 4.50 0.84 29.45
C ILE A 138 3.82 1.46 28.24
N ALA A 139 2.55 1.11 27.99
CA ALA A 139 1.75 1.76 26.97
C ALA A 139 1.29 3.14 27.44
N ASP A 140 1.48 4.17 26.60
CA ASP A 140 1.01 5.53 26.88
C ASP A 140 -0.53 5.62 26.75
N PRO A 141 -1.25 6.16 27.76
CA PRO A 141 -2.71 6.35 27.73
C PRO A 141 -3.24 7.46 26.80
N GLY A 142 -2.41 8.15 26.00
CA GLY A 142 -2.77 9.27 25.10
C GLY A 142 -3.82 9.01 23.99
N PHE A 143 -4.50 7.86 23.99
CA PHE A 143 -5.51 7.48 23.00
C PHE A 143 -6.91 7.93 23.45
N PRO A 144 -7.31 9.19 23.16
CA PRO A 144 -8.37 9.41 22.17
C PRO A 144 -8.18 10.64 21.23
N ALA A 145 -7.33 11.62 21.55
CA ALA A 145 -7.12 12.80 20.69
C ALA A 145 -6.33 12.44 19.43
N MET A 146 -5.27 11.63 19.58
CA MET A 146 -4.54 11.03 18.45
C MET A 146 -5.40 10.13 17.56
N ALA A 147 -6.58 9.70 18.03
CA ALA A 147 -7.43 8.80 17.25
C ALA A 147 -8.06 9.51 16.04
N PHE A 148 -8.49 10.76 16.15
CA PHE A 148 -9.14 11.44 15.02
C PHE A 148 -8.13 12.00 14.00
N GLU A 149 -7.09 12.70 14.45
CA GLU A 149 -6.02 13.21 13.58
C GLU A 149 -5.27 12.05 12.91
N GLY A 150 -5.00 11.00 13.68
CA GLY A 150 -4.49 9.74 13.18
C GLY A 150 -5.41 9.12 12.12
N LEU A 151 -6.73 9.13 12.31
CA LEU A 151 -7.67 8.59 11.32
C LEU A 151 -7.54 9.30 9.98
N VAL A 152 -7.64 10.63 9.97
CA VAL A 152 -7.56 11.42 8.72
C VAL A 152 -6.24 11.17 8.00
N GLY A 153 -5.14 11.19 8.74
CA GLY A 153 -3.82 10.94 8.18
C GLY A 153 -3.64 9.54 7.58
N HIS A 154 -4.16 8.51 8.24
CA HIS A 154 -4.12 7.14 7.73
C HIS A 154 -5.01 6.94 6.50
N LEU A 155 -6.17 7.59 6.44
CA LEU A 155 -7.03 7.57 5.26
C LEU A 155 -6.36 8.25 4.05
N LEU A 156 -5.70 9.40 4.28
CA LEU A 156 -4.91 10.09 3.24
C LEU A 156 -3.74 9.23 2.77
N TYR A 157 -2.98 8.66 3.71
CA TYR A 157 -1.90 7.72 3.44
C TYR A 157 -2.37 6.57 2.56
N GLY A 158 -3.42 5.87 2.97
CA GLY A 158 -3.92 4.69 2.27
C GLY A 158 -4.46 5.01 0.88
N THR A 159 -5.23 6.10 0.77
CA THR A 159 -5.82 6.52 -0.52
C THR A 159 -4.72 6.89 -1.53
N LEU A 160 -3.73 7.70 -1.11
CA LEU A 160 -2.62 8.10 -1.99
C LEU A 160 -1.74 6.90 -2.36
N LEU A 161 -1.46 6.01 -1.41
CA LEU A 161 -0.76 4.75 -1.64
C LEU A 161 -1.46 3.92 -2.72
N GLY A 162 -2.76 3.67 -2.59
CA GLY A 162 -3.53 2.90 -3.57
C GLY A 162 -3.58 3.56 -4.95
N ALA A 163 -3.74 4.88 -5.00
CA ALA A 163 -3.74 5.63 -6.26
C ALA A 163 -2.37 5.58 -6.96
N LEU A 164 -1.27 5.79 -6.25
CA LEU A 164 0.08 5.72 -6.81
C LEU A 164 0.42 4.28 -7.22
N PHE A 165 0.04 3.29 -6.42
CA PHE A 165 0.23 1.88 -6.75
C PHE A 165 -0.39 1.54 -8.12
N ALA A 166 -1.59 2.08 -8.41
CA ALA A 166 -2.26 1.86 -9.70
C ALA A 166 -1.51 2.44 -10.92
N VAL A 167 -0.66 3.46 -10.71
CA VAL A 167 0.16 4.05 -11.79
C VAL A 167 1.37 3.17 -12.10
N PHE A 168 1.89 2.44 -11.11
CA PHE A 168 3.11 1.64 -11.26
C PHE A 168 2.86 0.16 -11.57
N VAL A 169 1.61 -0.30 -11.44
CA VAL A 169 1.26 -1.70 -11.70
C VAL A 169 0.36 -1.78 -12.91
N ASP A 170 0.89 -2.40 -13.97
CA ASP A 170 0.08 -2.90 -15.07
C ASP A 170 -0.76 -4.07 -14.56
N ILE A 171 -2.03 -3.80 -14.31
CA ILE A 171 -3.04 -4.86 -14.16
C ILE A 171 -3.54 -5.18 -15.58
N GLU A 172 -2.64 -5.61 -16.45
CA GLU A 172 -3.05 -6.19 -17.73
C GLU A 172 -3.65 -7.57 -17.41
N SER A 173 -4.88 -7.77 -17.85
CA SER A 173 -5.66 -8.97 -17.59
C SER A 173 -4.99 -10.19 -18.22
N ASP A 174 -4.46 -11.09 -17.38
CA ASP A 174 -4.14 -12.48 -17.75
C ASP A 174 -5.33 -13.23 -18.42
N ALA A 175 -6.53 -12.62 -18.46
CA ALA A 175 -7.70 -13.12 -19.18
C ALA A 175 -7.49 -13.19 -20.70
N GLU A 176 -6.76 -12.25 -21.32
CA GLU A 176 -6.63 -12.21 -22.79
C GLU A 176 -5.58 -13.20 -23.32
N ARG A 177 -4.71 -13.72 -22.44
CA ARG A 177 -3.69 -14.72 -22.82
C ARG A 177 -4.21 -16.15 -22.90
N THR A 178 -5.45 -16.39 -22.49
CA THR A 178 -6.01 -17.75 -22.39
C THR A 178 -6.98 -18.08 -23.53
N ASP A 179 -7.33 -17.12 -24.40
CA ASP A 179 -8.40 -17.27 -25.40
C ASP A 179 -7.94 -17.52 -26.86
N ALA A 180 -6.65 -17.75 -27.13
CA ALA A 180 -6.23 -18.21 -28.46
C ALA A 180 -5.28 -19.42 -28.46
N PRO A 181 -5.76 -20.64 -28.13
CA PRO A 181 -5.04 -21.87 -28.48
C PRO A 181 -5.37 -22.42 -29.89
N PHE A 182 -6.35 -21.87 -30.63
CA PHE A 182 -6.92 -22.55 -31.80
C PHE A 182 -7.21 -21.67 -33.03
N ASP A 183 -6.33 -20.75 -33.40
CA ASP A 183 -6.48 -19.97 -34.66
C ASP A 183 -5.45 -20.32 -35.75
N ASP A 184 -4.80 -21.49 -35.67
CA ASP A 184 -3.81 -21.96 -36.65
C ASP A 184 -4.24 -23.24 -37.41
N ALA A 185 -5.53 -23.54 -37.47
CA ALA A 185 -6.02 -24.75 -38.13
C ALA A 185 -7.13 -24.45 -39.15
N ASP A 186 -6.85 -23.62 -40.16
CA ASP A 186 -7.62 -23.62 -41.43
C ASP A 186 -6.95 -22.78 -42.55
N GLU A 187 -5.70 -23.07 -42.92
CA GLU A 187 -5.17 -22.68 -44.24
C GLU A 187 -4.23 -23.75 -44.82
N SER A 188 -4.78 -24.91 -45.20
CA SER A 188 -4.21 -25.75 -46.27
C SER A 188 -5.22 -26.79 -46.74
N ALA A 189 -5.98 -26.44 -47.78
CA ALA A 189 -6.68 -27.37 -48.67
C ALA A 189 -6.22 -27.11 -50.11
#